data_AF-A0A2E1KCS9-F1
#
_entry.id   AF-A0A2E1KCS9-F1
#
_cell.length_a   1.000
_cell.length_b   1.000
_cell.length_c   1.000
_cell.angle_alpha   90.00
_cell.angle_beta   90.00
_cell.angle_gamma   90.00
#
_symmetry.space_group_name_H-M   'P 1'
#
loop_
_entity.id
_entity.type
_entity.pdbx_description
1 polymer ?
#
loop_
_entity_poly.entity_id
_entity_poly.type
_entity_poly.pdbx_seq_one_letter_code
_entity_poly.pdbx_strand_id
1 'polypeptide(L)'
;MFAALIDLTSILFISLPIGCAFIACRGSKYGFVIARSISIQVGVIAALVGAIFMLGNASDLDALYPATSILLLAFVYVFVVFGVATLVINNSEITLPAVFQFKFLLAACFIFLFDLILVTADSEDSLIAFFDFGSGLFLLASAGCILLIGVATDSKNVLKLVANSLPYAGLIGLLIGFVLCLAYADDLTVIGPALAFGFNSLLYTNCASVFIKLAKPCVNHDSEVIEWQYGVFVLVGIGSCWALLISLV
;
A
#
# COMPACT_ATOMS: atom_id res chain seq x y z
N MET A 1 -26.47 -11.81 2.74
CA MET A 1 -25.15 -12.46 2.62
C MET A 1 -24.28 -11.77 1.56
N PHE A 2 -24.65 -11.75 0.28
CA PHE A 2 -23.85 -11.08 -0.77
C PHE A 2 -23.72 -9.56 -0.62
N ALA A 3 -24.71 -8.89 -0.04
CA ALA A 3 -24.64 -7.45 0.23
C ALA A 3 -23.47 -7.06 1.16
N ALA A 4 -23.03 -7.96 2.05
CA ALA A 4 -21.88 -7.72 2.93
C ALA A 4 -20.53 -7.77 2.20
N LEU A 5 -20.51 -8.25 0.95
CA LEU A 5 -19.33 -8.25 0.07
C LEU A 5 -19.29 -7.03 -0.85
N ILE A 6 -20.24 -6.11 -0.72
CA ILE A 6 -20.35 -4.90 -1.53
C ILE A 6 -20.24 -3.70 -0.59
N ASP A 7 -19.02 -3.20 -0.44
CA ASP A 7 -18.73 -2.00 0.35
C ASP A 7 -18.19 -0.91 -0.55
N LEU A 8 -18.87 0.25 -0.59
CA LEU A 8 -18.53 1.33 -1.50
C LEU A 8 -17.13 1.89 -1.21
N THR A 9 -16.78 2.06 0.06
CA THR A 9 -15.48 2.60 0.47
C THR A 9 -14.33 1.71 0.03
N SER A 10 -14.46 0.39 0.26
CA SER A 10 -13.51 -0.61 -0.21
C SER A 10 -13.41 -0.65 -1.74
N ILE A 11 -14.54 -0.52 -2.46
CA ILE A 11 -14.54 -0.45 -3.92
C ILE A 11 -13.79 0.78 -4.42
N LEU A 12 -14.01 1.95 -3.80
CA LEU A 12 -13.32 3.19 -4.17
C LEU A 12 -11.80 3.06 -3.95
N PHE A 13 -11.38 2.57 -2.78
CA PHE A 13 -9.98 2.32 -2.43
C PHE A 13 -9.20 1.49 -3.45
N ILE A 14 -9.88 0.58 -4.14
CA ILE A 14 -9.26 -0.30 -5.13
C ILE A 14 -9.45 0.23 -6.55
N SER A 15 -10.67 0.62 -6.91
CA SER A 15 -10.99 0.98 -8.29
C SER A 15 -10.29 2.26 -8.76
N LEU A 16 -10.10 3.26 -7.89
CA LEU A 16 -9.44 4.51 -8.25
C LEU A 16 -7.93 4.33 -8.51
N PRO A 17 -7.13 3.71 -7.63
CA PRO A 17 -5.71 3.46 -7.91
C PRO A 17 -5.50 2.54 -9.11
N ILE A 18 -6.38 1.56 -9.33
CA ILE A 18 -6.35 0.71 -10.51
C ILE A 18 -6.73 1.51 -11.76
N GLY A 19 -7.72 2.40 -11.68
CA GLY A 19 -8.04 3.35 -12.75
C GLY A 19 -6.85 4.24 -13.12
N CYS A 20 -6.05 4.67 -12.14
CA CYS A 20 -4.82 5.44 -12.36
C CYS A 20 -3.81 4.70 -13.25
N ALA A 21 -3.72 3.37 -13.14
CA ALA A 21 -2.87 2.55 -14.01
C ALA A 21 -3.27 2.68 -15.50
N PHE A 22 -4.58 2.70 -15.78
CA PHE A 22 -5.10 2.90 -17.13
C PHE A 22 -4.97 4.34 -17.60
N ILE A 23 -5.18 5.32 -16.73
CA ILE A 23 -5.00 6.75 -17.04
C ILE A 23 -3.55 7.00 -17.45
N ALA A 24 -2.57 6.52 -16.66
CA ALA A 24 -1.14 6.66 -16.94
C ALA A 24 -0.75 6.12 -18.34
N CYS A 25 -1.53 5.17 -18.85
CA CYS A 25 -1.31 4.49 -20.14
C CYS A 25 -2.33 4.84 -21.22
N ARG A 26 -3.14 5.90 -21.03
CA ARG A 26 -4.17 6.35 -21.97
C ARG A 26 -5.18 5.27 -22.36
N GLY A 27 -5.51 4.38 -21.43
CA GLY A 27 -6.44 3.27 -21.64
C GLY A 27 -5.89 2.12 -22.48
N SER A 28 -4.58 2.08 -22.77
CA SER A 28 -3.98 0.94 -23.47
C SER A 28 -3.96 -0.33 -22.60
N LYS A 29 -3.81 -1.50 -23.24
CA LYS A 29 -3.68 -2.80 -22.55
C LYS A 29 -2.48 -2.85 -21.60
N TYR A 30 -1.48 -1.99 -21.79
CA TYR A 30 -0.36 -1.84 -20.85
C TYR A 30 -0.81 -1.38 -19.46
N GLY A 31 -1.99 -0.77 -19.33
CA GLY A 31 -2.64 -0.51 -18.05
C GLY A 31 -2.80 -1.77 -17.18
N PHE A 32 -3.02 -2.95 -17.77
CA PHE A 32 -3.08 -4.20 -17.01
C PHE A 32 -1.73 -4.60 -16.41
N VAL A 33 -0.61 -4.31 -17.08
CA VAL A 33 0.75 -4.55 -16.55
C VAL A 33 0.98 -3.72 -15.29
N ILE A 34 0.60 -2.44 -15.33
CA ILE A 34 0.71 -1.55 -14.18
C ILE A 34 -0.30 -1.92 -13.09
N ALA A 35 -1.55 -2.19 -13.46
CA ALA A 35 -2.58 -2.61 -12.51
C ALA A 35 -2.10 -3.83 -11.74
N ARG A 36 -1.59 -4.87 -12.43
CA ARG A 36 -1.00 -6.05 -11.77
C ARG A 36 0.16 -5.68 -10.86
N SER A 37 1.05 -4.78 -11.30
CA SER A 37 2.26 -4.43 -10.54
C SER A 37 2.00 -3.63 -9.26
N ILE A 38 0.90 -2.88 -9.19
CA ILE A 38 0.51 -2.08 -8.03
C ILE A 38 -0.59 -2.74 -7.17
N SER A 39 -1.34 -3.70 -7.71
CA SER A 39 -2.55 -4.28 -7.07
C SER A 39 -2.30 -4.68 -5.61
N ILE A 40 -1.31 -5.56 -5.35
CA ILE A 40 -1.01 -6.04 -3.99
C ILE A 40 -0.63 -4.89 -3.06
N GLN A 41 0.11 -3.89 -3.55
CA GLN A 41 0.51 -2.73 -2.76
C GLN A 41 -0.69 -1.85 -2.41
N VAL A 42 -1.60 -1.62 -3.36
CA VAL A 42 -2.86 -0.89 -3.12
C VAL A 42 -3.71 -1.62 -2.08
N GLY A 43 -3.77 -2.96 -2.13
CA GLY A 43 -4.47 -3.75 -1.11
C GLY A 43 -3.84 -3.61 0.27
N VAL A 44 -2.51 -3.65 0.36
CA VAL A 44 -1.77 -3.38 1.60
C VAL A 44 -2.04 -1.97 2.13
N ILE A 45 -2.04 -0.96 1.26
CA ILE A 45 -2.34 0.43 1.65
C ILE A 45 -3.74 0.52 2.25
N ALA A 46 -4.76 0.00 1.57
CA ALA A 46 -6.12 0.01 2.06
C ALA A 46 -6.27 -0.75 3.39
N ALA A 47 -5.58 -1.88 3.54
CA ALA A 47 -5.59 -2.64 4.79
C ALA A 47 -4.93 -1.92 5.96
N LEU A 48 -3.85 -1.19 5.70
CA LEU A 48 -3.19 -0.38 6.72
C LEU A 48 -4.03 0.81 7.12
N VAL A 49 -4.72 1.45 6.17
CA VAL A 49 -5.68 2.52 6.49
C VAL A 49 -6.82 1.96 7.35
N GLY A 50 -7.40 0.82 6.97
CA GLY A 50 -8.39 0.13 7.80
C GLY A 50 -7.87 -0.23 9.19
N ALA A 51 -6.64 -0.73 9.30
CA ALA A 51 -6.01 -1.05 10.59
C ALA A 51 -5.80 0.20 11.47
N ILE A 52 -5.38 1.32 10.88
CA ILE A 52 -5.21 2.59 11.60
C ILE A 52 -6.57 3.11 12.09
N PHE A 53 -7.63 3.02 11.27
CA PHE A 53 -8.98 3.35 11.70
C PHE A 53 -9.49 2.44 12.83
N MET A 54 -9.22 1.13 12.75
CA MET A 54 -9.55 0.21 13.84
C MET A 54 -8.85 0.60 15.15
N LEU A 55 -7.59 1.07 15.08
CA LEU A 55 -6.86 1.52 16.27
C LEU A 55 -7.48 2.77 16.89
N GLY A 56 -7.80 3.79 16.08
CA GLY A 56 -8.38 5.03 16.62
C GLY A 56 -9.81 4.86 17.11
N ASN A 57 -10.54 3.86 16.58
CA ASN A 57 -11.91 3.54 16.98
C ASN A 57 -11.99 2.30 17.90
N ALA A 58 -10.90 1.89 18.57
CA ALA A 58 -10.89 0.67 19.37
C ALA A 58 -11.91 0.67 20.53
N SER A 59 -12.36 1.84 20.97
CA SER A 59 -13.40 2.00 21.99
C SER A 59 -14.84 1.97 21.45
N ASP A 60 -15.03 2.07 20.14
CA ASP A 60 -16.35 2.07 19.49
C ASP A 60 -16.51 0.84 18.57
N LEU A 61 -17.31 -0.11 19.05
CA LEU A 61 -17.58 -1.36 18.34
C LEU A 61 -18.33 -1.15 17.02
N ASP A 62 -19.15 -0.09 16.91
CA ASP A 62 -19.93 0.18 15.70
C ASP A 62 -19.04 0.76 14.58
N ALA A 63 -18.01 1.54 14.95
CA ALA A 63 -16.99 2.04 14.04
C ALA A 63 -15.93 0.98 13.66
N LEU A 64 -15.83 -0.10 14.42
CA LEU A 64 -14.90 -1.20 14.14
C LEU A 64 -15.31 -2.03 12.91
N TYR A 65 -16.62 -2.21 12.68
CA TYR A 65 -17.11 -3.03 11.56
C TYR A 65 -16.73 -2.44 10.19
N PRO A 66 -16.97 -1.14 9.91
CA PRO A 66 -16.52 -0.53 8.65
C PRO A 66 -15.00 -0.61 8.45
N ALA A 67 -14.21 -0.37 9.49
CA ALA A 67 -12.75 -0.41 9.40
C ALA A 67 -12.22 -1.83 9.10
N THR A 68 -12.81 -2.85 9.74
CA THR A 68 -12.51 -4.27 9.46
C THR A 68 -12.95 -4.67 8.05
N SER A 69 -14.09 -4.16 7.59
CA SER A 69 -14.60 -4.37 6.22
C SER A 69 -13.60 -3.84 5.20
N ILE A 70 -13.14 -2.59 5.35
CA ILE A 70 -12.11 -1.99 4.48
C ILE A 70 -10.85 -2.85 4.46
N LEU A 71 -10.39 -3.29 5.64
CA LEU A 71 -9.18 -4.10 5.76
C LEU A 71 -9.25 -5.39 4.94
N LEU A 72 -10.34 -6.13 5.05
CA LEU A 72 -10.48 -7.46 4.44
C LEU A 72 -11.00 -7.40 3.00
N LEU A 73 -12.04 -6.61 2.72
CA LEU A 73 -12.65 -6.55 1.39
C LEU A 73 -11.71 -5.90 0.37
N ALA A 74 -10.93 -4.89 0.76
CA ALA A 74 -9.96 -4.30 -0.15
C ALA A 74 -8.94 -5.34 -0.66
N PHE A 75 -8.51 -6.26 0.21
CA PHE A 75 -7.65 -7.38 -0.19
C PHE A 75 -8.34 -8.38 -1.11
N VAL A 76 -9.60 -8.73 -0.83
CA VAL A 76 -10.39 -9.63 -1.69
C VAL A 76 -10.52 -9.03 -3.09
N TYR A 77 -10.87 -7.75 -3.20
CA TYR A 77 -11.01 -7.06 -4.48
C TYR A 77 -9.69 -6.98 -5.23
N VAL A 78 -8.58 -6.71 -4.52
CA VAL A 78 -7.24 -6.68 -5.11
C VAL A 78 -6.82 -8.03 -5.66
N PHE A 79 -7.14 -9.15 -5.00
CA PHE A 79 -6.85 -10.46 -5.56
C PHE A 79 -7.64 -10.73 -6.84
N VAL A 80 -8.89 -10.28 -6.91
CA VAL A 80 -9.68 -10.35 -8.15
C VAL A 80 -9.01 -9.52 -9.25
N VAL A 81 -8.65 -8.27 -8.98
CA VAL A 81 -7.98 -7.40 -9.96
C VAL A 81 -6.63 -7.99 -10.41
N PHE A 82 -5.83 -8.48 -9.46
CA PHE A 82 -4.55 -9.11 -9.75
C PHE A 82 -4.71 -10.36 -10.64
N GLY A 83 -5.69 -11.21 -10.32
CA GLY A 83 -6.03 -12.40 -11.10
C GLY A 83 -6.48 -12.05 -12.52
N VAL A 84 -7.42 -11.10 -12.65
CA VAL A 84 -7.91 -10.62 -13.96
C VAL A 84 -6.77 -10.02 -14.78
N ALA A 85 -5.95 -9.14 -14.19
CA ALA A 85 -4.83 -8.54 -14.89
C ALA A 85 -3.81 -9.58 -15.34
N THR A 86 -3.51 -10.59 -14.50
CA THR A 86 -2.64 -11.72 -14.86
C THR A 86 -3.21 -12.53 -16.02
N LEU A 87 -4.51 -12.83 -16.01
CA LEU A 87 -5.17 -13.53 -17.10
C LEU A 87 -5.09 -12.74 -18.41
N VAL A 88 -5.35 -11.43 -18.38
CA VAL A 88 -5.26 -10.59 -19.57
C VAL A 88 -3.83 -10.54 -20.10
N ILE A 89 -2.84 -10.36 -19.23
CA ILE A 89 -1.41 -10.32 -19.61
C ILE A 89 -0.98 -11.63 -20.26
N ASN A 90 -1.39 -12.77 -19.72
CA ASN A 90 -0.98 -14.08 -20.24
C ASN A 90 -1.70 -14.47 -21.54
N ASN A 91 -2.85 -13.85 -21.84
CA ASN A 91 -3.67 -14.17 -23.01
C ASN A 91 -3.72 -13.03 -24.04
N SER A 92 -2.86 -12.02 -23.93
CA SER A 92 -2.79 -10.92 -24.89
C SER A 92 -1.36 -10.51 -25.14
N GLU A 93 -1.04 -10.18 -26.39
CA GLU A 93 0.18 -9.44 -26.69
C GLU A 93 0.06 -8.02 -26.12
N ILE A 94 0.93 -7.72 -25.15
CA ILE A 94 1.01 -6.40 -24.54
C ILE A 94 2.34 -5.77 -24.93
N THR A 95 2.25 -4.69 -25.69
CA THR A 95 3.41 -3.90 -26.09
C THR A 95 3.59 -2.71 -25.15
N LEU A 96 4.84 -2.38 -24.81
CA LEU A 96 5.17 -1.14 -24.13
C LEU A 96 4.81 0.07 -25.01
N PRO A 97 4.04 1.05 -24.51
CA PRO A 97 3.80 2.29 -25.24
C PRO A 97 5.10 3.02 -25.58
N ALA A 98 5.23 3.48 -26.83
CA ALA A 98 6.43 4.19 -27.29
C ALA A 98 6.69 5.51 -26.53
N VAL A 99 5.63 6.21 -26.12
CA VAL A 99 5.71 7.47 -25.39
C VAL A 99 4.62 7.54 -24.32
N PHE A 100 5.01 7.84 -23.09
CA PHE A 100 4.11 8.22 -22.01
C PHE A 100 3.98 9.75 -21.97
N GLN A 101 2.74 10.28 -22.01
CA GLN A 101 2.54 11.73 -21.97
C GLN A 101 2.48 12.21 -20.53
N PHE A 102 3.33 13.17 -20.19
CA PHE A 102 3.48 13.71 -18.84
C PHE A 102 2.16 14.12 -18.18
N LYS A 103 1.22 14.74 -18.90
CA LYS A 103 -0.08 15.15 -18.37
C LYS A 103 -0.92 14.00 -17.79
N PHE A 104 -0.87 12.82 -18.42
CA PHE A 104 -1.62 11.65 -17.94
C PHE A 104 -0.92 10.97 -16.76
N LEU A 105 0.41 11.00 -16.73
CA LEU A 105 1.19 10.53 -15.58
C LEU A 105 0.92 11.40 -14.35
N LEU A 106 0.94 12.72 -14.53
CA LEU A 106 0.64 13.68 -13.47
C LEU A 106 -0.80 13.52 -12.98
N ALA A 107 -1.77 13.37 -13.90
CA ALA A 107 -3.16 13.12 -13.52
C ALA A 107 -3.32 11.82 -12.73
N ALA A 108 -2.71 10.71 -13.17
CA ALA A 108 -2.76 9.44 -12.44
C ALA A 108 -2.14 9.56 -11.03
N CYS A 109 -0.99 10.21 -10.90
CA CYS A 109 -0.35 10.43 -9.60
C CYS A 109 -1.18 11.35 -8.70
N PHE A 110 -1.75 12.42 -9.26
CA PHE A 110 -2.60 13.35 -8.53
C PHE A 110 -3.88 12.67 -8.03
N ILE A 111 -4.57 11.92 -8.90
CA ILE A 111 -5.79 11.18 -8.53
C ILE A 111 -5.46 10.15 -7.45
N PHE A 112 -4.35 9.42 -7.56
CA PHE A 112 -3.93 8.47 -6.53
C PHE A 112 -3.70 9.14 -5.17
N LEU A 113 -2.97 10.26 -5.11
CA LEU A 113 -2.76 10.98 -3.85
C LEU A 113 -4.04 11.64 -3.31
N PHE A 114 -4.87 12.17 -4.21
CA PHE A 114 -6.15 12.77 -3.84
C PHE A 114 -7.11 11.74 -3.26
N ASP A 115 -7.16 10.53 -3.84
CA ASP A 115 -7.93 9.40 -3.33
C ASP A 115 -7.49 9.02 -1.91
N LEU A 116 -6.18 8.87 -1.68
CA LEU A 116 -5.65 8.62 -0.33
C LEU A 116 -6.07 9.70 0.68
N ILE A 117 -6.00 10.97 0.31
CA ILE A 117 -6.43 12.07 1.18
C ILE A 117 -7.94 12.03 1.43
N LEU A 118 -8.75 11.78 0.39
CA LEU A 118 -10.19 11.76 0.51
C LEU A 118 -10.64 10.68 1.49
N VAL A 119 -10.11 9.46 1.35
CA VAL A 119 -10.56 8.37 2.21
C VAL A 119 -9.98 8.47 3.63
N THR A 120 -8.79 9.03 3.81
CA THR A 120 -8.23 9.29 5.15
C THR A 120 -8.81 10.52 5.83
N ALA A 121 -9.50 11.40 5.10
CA ALA A 121 -10.17 12.57 5.68
C ALA A 121 -11.61 12.26 6.16
N ASP A 122 -12.19 11.15 5.72
CA ASP A 122 -13.54 10.72 6.11
C ASP A 122 -13.58 9.97 7.45
N SER A 123 -12.41 9.73 8.07
CA SER A 123 -12.34 9.14 9.40
C SER A 123 -12.57 10.17 10.51
N GLU A 124 -13.23 9.75 11.58
CA GLU A 124 -13.35 10.55 12.82
C GLU A 124 -11.97 10.86 13.42
N ASP A 125 -10.99 10.01 13.16
CA ASP A 125 -9.58 10.30 13.41
C ASP A 125 -9.05 11.35 12.44
N SER A 126 -8.52 12.44 13.00
CA SER A 126 -7.89 13.49 12.21
C SER A 126 -6.75 12.92 11.35
N LEU A 127 -6.54 13.50 10.16
CA LEU A 127 -5.40 13.23 9.25
C LEU A 127 -4.03 13.12 9.98
N ILE A 128 -3.92 13.72 11.17
CA ILE A 128 -2.76 13.65 12.06
C ILE A 128 -2.35 12.20 12.39
N ALA A 129 -3.29 11.26 12.49
CA ALA A 129 -2.97 9.84 12.75
C ALA A 129 -2.08 9.21 11.66
N PHE A 130 -2.17 9.73 10.45
CA PHE A 130 -1.37 9.33 9.30
C PHE A 130 -0.11 10.16 9.12
N PHE A 131 0.17 11.14 9.99
CA PHE A 131 1.39 11.96 9.96
C PHE A 131 2.34 11.55 11.09
N ASP A 132 3.23 10.61 10.80
CA ASP A 132 4.32 10.23 11.70
C ASP A 132 5.67 10.66 11.11
N PHE A 133 6.35 11.58 11.80
CA PHE A 133 7.64 12.11 11.36
C PHE A 133 8.71 11.02 11.32
N GLY A 134 8.69 10.06 12.26
CA GLY A 134 9.63 8.94 12.30
C GLY A 134 9.54 8.06 11.06
N SER A 135 8.32 7.70 10.67
CA SER A 135 8.03 6.92 9.46
C SER A 135 8.44 7.66 8.18
N GLY A 136 8.25 8.98 8.14
CA GLY A 136 8.70 9.82 7.04
C GLY A 136 10.23 9.80 6.86
N LEU A 137 10.97 9.93 7.97
CA LEU A 137 12.43 9.78 7.95
C LEU A 137 12.87 8.37 7.57
N PHE A 138 12.17 7.34 8.06
CA PHE A 138 12.45 5.95 7.71
C PHE A 138 12.26 5.68 6.21
N LEU A 139 11.21 6.23 5.59
CA LEU A 139 11.02 6.17 4.13
C LEU A 139 12.21 6.78 3.39
N LEU A 140 12.61 8.00 3.76
CA LEU A 140 13.72 8.71 3.10
C LEU A 140 15.05 7.96 3.28
N ALA A 141 15.32 7.45 4.48
CA ALA A 141 16.50 6.65 4.76
C ALA A 141 16.51 5.34 3.95
N SER A 142 15.38 4.63 3.91
CA SER A 142 15.24 3.38 3.15
C SER A 142 15.43 3.60 1.65
N ALA A 143 14.78 4.63 1.09
CA ALA A 143 14.95 5.02 -0.30
C ALA A 143 16.41 5.39 -0.60
N GLY A 144 17.05 6.19 0.28
CA GLY A 144 18.46 6.56 0.18
C GLY A 144 19.40 5.36 0.19
N CYS A 145 19.20 4.41 1.10
CA CYS A 145 19.99 3.17 1.16
C CYS A 145 19.83 2.34 -0.12
N ILE A 146 18.61 2.14 -0.60
CA ILE A 146 18.36 1.38 -1.85
C ILE A 146 18.98 2.09 -3.06
N LEU A 147 18.90 3.43 -3.12
CA LEU A 147 19.56 4.24 -4.15
C LEU A 147 21.07 4.05 -4.13
N LEU A 148 21.70 4.14 -2.95
CA LEU A 148 23.15 3.95 -2.80
C LEU A 148 23.59 2.54 -3.21
N ILE A 149 22.84 1.50 -2.82
CA ILE A 149 23.09 0.12 -3.24
C ILE A 149 22.95 0.00 -4.77
N GLY A 150 21.92 0.60 -5.36
CA GLY A 150 21.71 0.57 -6.80
C GLY A 150 22.85 1.24 -7.58
N VAL A 151 23.39 2.35 -7.07
CA VAL A 151 24.56 3.02 -7.65
C VAL A 151 25.83 2.19 -7.45
N ALA A 152 26.06 1.63 -6.26
CA ALA A 152 27.24 0.83 -5.95
C ALA A 152 27.28 -0.51 -6.73
N THR A 153 26.14 -1.00 -7.20
CA THR A 153 26.01 -2.25 -7.98
C THR A 153 25.85 -2.03 -9.49
N ASP A 154 26.03 -0.80 -9.97
CA ASP A 154 25.86 -0.42 -11.39
C ASP A 154 24.50 -0.89 -11.98
N SER A 155 23.44 -0.78 -11.17
CA SER A 155 22.10 -1.22 -11.59
C SER A 155 21.61 -0.39 -12.79
N LYS A 156 21.29 -1.08 -13.88
CA LYS A 156 20.77 -0.47 -15.12
C LYS A 156 19.50 0.35 -14.90
N ASN A 157 18.75 0.08 -13.84
CA ASN A 157 17.52 0.81 -13.53
C ASN A 157 17.31 0.95 -12.02
N VAL A 158 18.10 1.83 -11.41
CA VAL A 158 18.03 2.13 -9.97
C VAL A 158 16.60 2.50 -9.52
N LEU A 159 15.83 3.22 -10.33
CA LEU A 159 14.47 3.61 -9.96
C LEU A 159 13.51 2.40 -9.91
N LYS A 160 13.69 1.41 -10.80
CA LYS A 160 12.96 0.14 -10.73
C LYS A 160 13.33 -0.64 -9.46
N LEU A 161 14.60 -0.64 -9.08
CA LEU A 161 15.05 -1.24 -7.82
C LEU A 161 14.37 -0.58 -6.62
N VAL A 162 14.39 0.76 -6.53
CA VAL A 162 13.71 1.51 -5.46
C VAL A 162 12.22 1.19 -5.42
N ALA A 163 11.54 1.25 -6.56
CA ALA A 163 10.10 0.97 -6.63
C ALA A 163 9.77 -0.44 -6.11
N ASN A 164 10.58 -1.45 -6.44
CA ASN A 164 10.29 -2.83 -6.05
C ASN A 164 10.74 -3.16 -4.62
N SER A 165 11.81 -2.53 -4.13
CA SER A 165 12.38 -2.83 -2.81
C SER A 165 11.73 -2.06 -1.66
N LEU A 166 11.16 -0.87 -1.92
CA LEU A 166 10.56 -0.03 -0.88
C LEU A 166 9.52 -0.76 -0.01
N PRO A 167 8.56 -1.53 -0.56
CA PRO A 167 7.57 -2.22 0.27
C PRO A 167 8.17 -3.24 1.24
N TYR A 168 9.26 -3.91 0.83
CA TYR A 168 10.00 -4.80 1.73
C TYR A 168 10.74 -4.03 2.83
N ALA A 169 11.27 -2.83 2.52
CA ALA A 169 11.81 -1.95 3.56
C ALA A 169 10.72 -1.50 4.53
N GLY A 170 9.53 -1.20 4.04
CA GLY A 170 8.34 -0.96 4.86
C GLY A 170 8.02 -2.10 5.82
N LEU A 171 8.16 -3.34 5.36
CA LEU A 171 7.93 -4.51 6.19
C LEU A 171 8.93 -4.60 7.34
N ILE A 172 10.18 -4.21 7.11
CA ILE A 172 11.18 -4.06 8.16
C ILE A 172 10.73 -3.00 9.17
N GLY A 173 10.20 -1.86 8.72
CA GLY A 173 9.62 -0.82 9.57
C GLY A 173 8.50 -1.36 10.46
N LEU A 174 7.57 -2.14 9.89
CA LEU A 174 6.50 -2.81 10.64
C LEU A 174 7.06 -3.74 11.73
N LEU A 175 8.04 -4.58 11.38
CA LEU A 175 8.69 -5.50 12.33
C LEU A 175 9.43 -4.75 13.45
N ILE A 176 10.08 -3.63 13.14
CA ILE A 176 10.70 -2.77 14.17
C ILE A 176 9.61 -2.25 15.13
N GLY A 177 8.47 -1.78 14.61
CA GLY A 177 7.33 -1.38 15.44
C GLY A 177 6.85 -2.50 16.36
N PHE A 178 6.75 -3.73 15.86
CA PHE A 178 6.37 -4.89 16.67
C PHE A 178 7.41 -5.24 17.74
N VAL A 179 8.69 -5.22 17.40
CA VAL A 179 9.77 -5.46 18.36
C VAL A 179 9.72 -4.43 19.48
N LEU A 180 9.50 -3.15 19.16
CA LEU A 180 9.37 -2.09 20.15
C LEU A 180 8.13 -2.27 21.02
N CYS A 181 6.98 -2.62 20.43
CA CYS A 181 5.76 -2.93 21.18
C CYS A 181 5.98 -4.05 22.20
N LEU A 182 6.67 -5.14 21.81
CA LEU A 182 6.95 -6.27 22.69
C LEU A 182 8.03 -5.97 23.74
N ALA A 183 9.05 -5.19 23.37
CA ALA A 183 10.13 -4.81 24.27
C ALA A 183 9.66 -3.91 25.42
N TYR A 184 8.58 -3.15 25.20
CA TYR A 184 7.98 -2.24 26.18
C TYR A 184 6.52 -2.62 26.49
N ALA A 185 6.21 -3.92 26.54
CA ALA A 185 4.84 -4.42 26.75
C ALA A 185 4.22 -3.95 28.08
N ASP A 186 5.04 -3.62 29.08
CA ASP A 186 4.60 -3.11 30.38
C ASP A 186 4.28 -1.59 30.37
N ASP A 187 4.60 -0.88 29.29
CA ASP A 187 4.39 0.57 29.16
C ASP A 187 3.50 0.91 27.96
N LEU A 188 2.21 1.07 28.24
CA LEU A 188 1.17 1.46 27.28
C LEU A 188 1.45 2.79 26.57
N THR A 189 2.28 3.67 27.14
CA THR A 189 2.62 4.97 26.52
C THR A 189 3.55 4.82 25.31
N VAL A 190 4.27 3.71 25.21
CA VAL A 190 5.22 3.42 24.12
C VAL A 190 4.58 2.57 23.01
N ILE A 191 3.61 1.73 23.36
CA ILE A 191 2.93 0.81 22.44
C ILE A 191 2.27 1.56 21.27
N GLY A 192 1.46 2.60 21.57
CA GLY A 192 0.77 3.39 20.54
C GLY A 192 1.72 4.00 19.50
N PRO A 193 2.74 4.78 19.92
CA PRO A 193 3.74 5.34 19.01
C PRO A 193 4.54 4.28 18.24
N ALA A 194 4.87 3.14 18.86
CA ALA A 194 5.61 2.06 18.19
C ALA A 194 4.80 1.43 17.04
N LEU A 195 3.50 1.20 17.26
CA LEU A 195 2.60 0.68 16.24
C LEU A 195 2.31 1.71 15.16
N ALA A 196 2.13 2.99 15.52
CA ALA A 196 1.98 4.08 14.57
C ALA A 196 3.20 4.17 13.64
N PHE A 197 4.42 4.08 14.18
CA PHE A 197 5.64 4.01 13.38
C PHE A 197 5.64 2.79 12.45
N GLY A 198 5.30 1.61 12.96
CA GLY A 198 5.29 0.37 12.17
C GLY A 198 4.31 0.41 11.00
N PHE A 199 3.06 0.79 11.26
CA PHE A 199 2.02 0.88 10.23
C PHE A 199 2.27 2.02 9.24
N ASN A 200 2.64 3.21 9.70
CA ASN A 200 2.92 4.34 8.80
C ASN A 200 4.19 4.11 7.97
N SER A 201 5.23 3.47 8.50
CA SER A 201 6.42 3.10 7.72
C SER A 201 6.08 2.17 6.55
N LEU A 202 5.24 1.15 6.80
CA LEU A 202 4.77 0.25 5.75
C LEU A 202 3.84 0.97 4.77
N LEU A 203 2.92 1.80 5.26
CA LEU A 203 1.99 2.58 4.43
C LEU A 203 2.76 3.49 3.47
N TYR A 204 3.67 4.31 3.99
CA TYR A 204 4.42 5.30 3.22
C TYR A 204 5.29 4.68 2.14
N THR A 205 5.96 3.56 2.46
CA THR A 205 6.82 2.85 1.50
C THR A 205 6.02 2.18 0.39
N ASN A 206 4.83 1.64 0.68
CA ASN A 206 3.92 1.14 -0.36
C ASN A 206 3.37 2.29 -1.22
N CYS A 207 2.94 3.39 -0.60
CA CYS A 207 2.46 4.58 -1.32
C CYS A 207 3.55 5.15 -2.24
N ALA A 208 4.79 5.29 -1.76
CA ALA A 208 5.92 5.76 -2.55
C ALA A 208 6.23 4.80 -3.71
N SER A 209 6.17 3.49 -3.49
CA SER A 209 6.35 2.50 -4.54
C SER A 209 5.28 2.61 -5.64
N VAL A 210 4.00 2.67 -5.27
CA VAL A 210 2.88 2.85 -6.21
C VAL A 210 3.04 4.17 -6.97
N PHE A 211 3.37 5.26 -6.28
CA PHE A 211 3.60 6.56 -6.90
C PHE A 211 4.71 6.50 -7.95
N ILE A 212 5.86 5.88 -7.66
CA ILE A 212 6.96 5.72 -8.63
C ILE A 212 6.50 4.90 -9.84
N LYS A 213 5.76 3.81 -9.61
CA LYS A 213 5.24 2.94 -10.68
C LYS A 213 4.25 3.65 -11.60
N LEU A 214 3.45 4.58 -11.07
CA LEU A 214 2.53 5.42 -11.84
C LEU A 214 3.26 6.57 -12.54
N ALA A 215 4.20 7.24 -11.85
CA ALA A 215 4.96 8.37 -12.36
C ALA A 215 5.93 7.97 -13.47
N LYS A 216 6.45 6.73 -13.43
CA LYS A 216 7.33 6.18 -14.46
C LYS A 216 6.91 4.76 -14.86
N PRO A 217 5.84 4.62 -15.66
CA PRO A 217 5.26 3.33 -16.05
C PRO A 217 6.20 2.27 -16.62
N CYS A 218 7.30 2.68 -17.26
CA CYS A 218 8.29 1.76 -17.83
C CYS A 218 9.01 0.90 -16.78
N VAL A 219 9.02 1.31 -15.50
CA VAL A 219 9.60 0.48 -14.42
C VAL A 219 8.83 -0.83 -14.23
N ASN A 220 7.56 -0.87 -14.65
CA ASN A 220 6.71 -2.05 -14.54
C ASN A 220 6.98 -3.09 -15.64
N HIS A 221 7.71 -2.71 -16.70
CA HIS A 221 8.07 -3.64 -17.77
C HIS A 221 9.10 -4.66 -17.25
N ASP A 222 8.85 -5.94 -17.52
CA ASP A 222 9.68 -7.07 -17.06
C ASP A 222 10.03 -7.00 -15.57
N SER A 223 9.14 -6.41 -14.77
CA SER A 223 9.35 -6.28 -13.33
C SER A 223 8.93 -7.55 -12.63
N GLU A 224 9.76 -7.98 -11.68
CA GLU A 224 9.28 -8.87 -10.63
C GLU A 224 8.17 -8.14 -9.90
N VAL A 225 6.98 -8.72 -9.97
CA VAL A 225 5.80 -8.18 -9.33
C VAL A 225 5.83 -8.61 -7.87
N ILE A 226 5.44 -7.71 -6.97
CA ILE A 226 5.23 -8.09 -5.58
C ILE A 226 4.15 -9.16 -5.53
N GLU A 227 4.55 -10.35 -5.08
CA GLU A 227 3.69 -11.51 -5.10
C GLU A 227 2.65 -11.47 -3.97
N TRP A 228 1.62 -12.31 -4.09
CA TRP A 228 0.52 -12.38 -3.13
C TRP A 228 0.98 -12.78 -1.71
N GLN A 229 2.09 -13.51 -1.59
CA GLN A 229 2.69 -13.94 -0.33
C GLN A 229 3.09 -12.75 0.53
N TYR A 230 3.59 -11.67 -0.07
CA TYR A 230 3.87 -10.43 0.65
C TYR A 230 2.59 -9.84 1.26
N GLY A 231 1.51 -9.78 0.48
CA GLY A 231 0.22 -9.29 0.97
C GLY A 231 -0.33 -10.15 2.12
N VAL A 232 -0.24 -11.47 2.00
CA VAL A 232 -0.64 -12.40 3.07
C VAL A 232 0.21 -12.22 4.32
N PHE A 233 1.53 -12.05 4.18
CA PHE A 233 2.41 -11.82 5.32
C PHE A 233 2.07 -10.52 6.06
N VAL A 234 1.75 -9.45 5.33
CA VAL A 234 1.27 -8.19 5.93
C VAL A 234 -0.04 -8.40 6.69
N LEU A 235 -1.02 -9.11 6.11
CA LEU A 235 -2.28 -9.41 6.80
C LEU A 235 -2.07 -10.22 8.08
N VAL A 236 -1.19 -11.22 8.04
CA VAL A 236 -0.81 -11.98 9.25
C VAL A 236 -0.17 -11.07 10.28
N GLY A 237 0.70 -10.14 9.86
CA GLY A 237 1.29 -9.15 10.74
C GLY A 237 0.24 -8.27 11.42
N ILE A 238 -0.67 -7.67 10.64
CA ILE A 238 -1.77 -6.84 11.16
C ILE A 238 -2.66 -7.65 12.12
N GLY A 239 -3.06 -8.86 11.73
CA GLY A 239 -3.88 -9.74 12.56
C GLY A 239 -3.20 -10.14 13.88
N SER A 240 -1.89 -10.42 13.84
CA SER A 240 -1.09 -10.72 15.03
C SER A 240 -1.03 -9.50 15.97
N CYS A 241 -0.91 -8.31 15.41
CA CYS A 241 -0.92 -7.06 16.17
C CYS A 241 -2.25 -6.83 16.88
N TRP A 242 -3.37 -7.09 16.19
CA TRP A 242 -4.70 -6.98 16.78
C TRP A 242 -4.91 -8.02 17.90
N ALA A 243 -4.43 -9.25 17.70
CA ALA A 243 -4.47 -10.29 18.73
C ALA A 243 -3.65 -9.90 19.97
N LEU A 244 -2.47 -9.30 19.79
CA LEU A 244 -1.65 -8.78 20.89
C LEU A 244 -2.36 -7.67 21.65
N LEU A 245 -2.96 -6.70 20.95
CA LEU A 245 -3.69 -5.60 21.58
C LEU A 245 -4.88 -6.10 22.41
N ILE A 246 -5.65 -7.05 21.89
CA ILE A 246 -6.74 -7.68 22.65
C ILE A 246 -6.21 -8.40 23.89
N SER A 247 -5.04 -9.04 23.82
CA SER A 247 -4.48 -9.76 24.97
C SER A 247 -3.92 -8.86 26.08
N LEU A 248 -3.68 -7.58 25.77
CA LEU A 248 -3.13 -6.58 26.70
C LEU A 248 -4.21 -5.72 27.39
N VAL A 249 -5.47 -5.82 26.95
CA VAL A 249 -6.65 -5.11 27.50
C VAL A 249 -7.50 -6.09 28.30
#